data_AF-A0A3M1KN60-F1
#
_entry.id   AF-A0A3M1KN60-F1
#
_cell.length_a   1.000
_cell.length_b   1.000
_cell.length_c   1.000
_cell.angle_alpha   90.00
_cell.angle_beta   90.00
_cell.angle_gamma   90.00
#
_symmetry.space_group_name_H-M   'P 1'
#
loop_
_entity.id
_entity.type
_entity.pdbx_description
1 polymer ?
#
loop_
_entity_poly.entity_id
_entity_poly.type
_entity_poly.pdbx_seq_one_letter_code
_entity_poly.pdbx_strand_id
1 'polypeptide(L)'
;MAVDKLLSVTPRTDAAHRLQQVLVAYRHFREDKPSHPQAEHLPMLCQWQVDRLKTTHADLYQDPAYHTALDFLVNELYAPKDFTQRDNDLDRLFPKMVKLLPDNVLELVADLVELNHLTQKLDLDLLESWSGLGADTLDSQSYAAAYAACNNRPLREQQLRLIALAGEALERYVHSHLLRWTLKATHNAAERAGLGELHHFLERG
;
A
#
# COMPACT_ATOMS: atom_id res chain seq x y z
N MET A 1 -11.34 -11.61 16.07
CA MET A 1 -11.80 -12.64 15.11
C MET A 1 -10.95 -12.71 13.84
N ALA A 2 -10.57 -11.59 13.21
CA ALA A 2 -9.80 -11.63 11.97
C ALA A 2 -8.27 -11.78 12.22
N VAL A 3 -7.68 -11.05 13.18
CA VAL A 3 -6.26 -11.20 13.58
C VAL A 3 -5.98 -12.62 14.09
N ASP A 4 -6.88 -13.19 14.90
CA ASP A 4 -6.78 -14.56 15.40
C ASP A 4 -6.62 -15.58 14.26
N LYS A 5 -7.26 -15.33 13.12
CA LYS A 5 -7.15 -16.17 11.93
C LYS A 5 -5.77 -16.07 11.28
N LEU A 6 -5.17 -14.87 11.20
CA LEU A 6 -3.80 -14.71 10.73
C LEU A 6 -2.82 -15.45 11.65
N LEU A 7 -2.97 -15.27 12.97
CA LEU A 7 -2.13 -15.91 13.98
C LEU A 7 -2.31 -17.43 14.07
N SER A 8 -3.47 -17.95 13.67
CA SER A 8 -3.74 -19.41 13.64
C SER A 8 -2.92 -20.16 12.59
N VAL A 9 -2.41 -19.46 11.57
CA VAL A 9 -1.52 -20.06 10.56
C VAL A 9 -0.12 -20.15 11.16
N THR A 10 0.47 -21.35 11.20
CA THR A 10 1.86 -21.54 11.62
C THR A 10 2.78 -21.39 10.40
N PRO A 11 3.54 -20.29 10.29
CA PRO A 11 4.49 -20.12 9.20
C PRO A 11 5.64 -21.13 9.34
N ARG A 12 6.21 -21.55 8.21
CA ARG A 12 7.28 -22.55 8.16
C ARG A 12 8.62 -22.01 7.67
N THR A 13 8.62 -20.78 7.17
CA THR A 13 9.79 -20.09 6.61
C THR A 13 9.84 -18.68 7.19
N ASP A 14 11.03 -18.09 7.20
CA ASP A 14 11.24 -16.72 7.69
C ASP A 14 10.40 -15.71 6.90
N ALA A 15 10.29 -15.90 5.58
CA ALA A 15 9.45 -15.08 4.70
C ALA A 15 7.97 -15.14 5.06
N ALA A 16 7.46 -16.35 5.35
CA ALA A 16 6.08 -16.52 5.79
C ALA A 16 5.85 -15.89 7.18
N HIS A 17 6.82 -15.99 8.09
CA HIS A 17 6.76 -15.34 9.41
C HIS A 17 6.76 -13.81 9.28
N ARG A 18 7.65 -13.25 8.46
CA ARG A 18 7.71 -11.81 8.21
C ARG A 18 6.41 -11.30 7.61
N LEU A 19 5.87 -11.98 6.59
CA LEU A 19 4.59 -11.62 5.99
C LEU A 19 3.45 -11.63 7.03
N GLN A 20 3.42 -12.62 7.92
CA GLN A 20 2.43 -12.66 9.01
C GLN A 20 2.54 -11.44 9.92
N GLN A 21 3.76 -11.09 10.34
CA GLN A 21 4.01 -9.96 11.24
C GLN A 21 3.55 -8.64 10.64
N VAL A 22 3.89 -8.38 9.38
CA VAL A 22 3.50 -7.12 8.72
C VAL A 22 1.99 -7.05 8.46
N LEU A 23 1.33 -8.17 8.13
CA LEU A 23 -0.13 -8.22 7.98
C LEU A 23 -0.84 -7.95 9.31
N VAL A 24 -0.36 -8.55 10.41
CA VAL A 24 -0.92 -8.29 11.75
C VAL A 24 -0.74 -6.84 12.15
N ALA A 25 0.47 -6.28 11.98
CA ALA A 25 0.74 -4.88 12.30
C ALA A 25 -0.12 -3.93 11.46
N TYR A 26 -0.22 -4.17 10.15
CA TYR A 26 -1.03 -3.36 9.25
C TYR A 26 -2.53 -3.44 9.60
N ARG A 27 -3.03 -4.61 9.98
CA ARG A 27 -4.42 -4.76 10.41
C ARG A 27 -4.72 -3.98 11.69
N HIS A 28 -3.88 -4.09 12.72
CA HIS A 28 -4.08 -3.29 13.95
C HIS A 28 -4.11 -1.79 13.62
N PHE A 29 -3.18 -1.32 12.79
CA PHE A 29 -3.19 0.07 12.33
C PHE A 29 -4.50 0.44 11.62
N ARG A 30 -5.03 -0.41 10.73
CA ARG A 30 -6.31 -0.16 10.05
C ARG A 30 -7.52 -0.15 10.97
N GLU A 31 -7.51 -0.94 12.04
CA GLU A 31 -8.58 -0.98 13.05
C GLU A 31 -8.56 0.29 13.92
N ASP A 32 -7.38 0.80 14.26
CA ASP A 32 -7.21 1.98 15.12
C ASP A 32 -7.36 3.31 14.34
N LYS A 33 -6.90 3.34 13.09
CA LYS A 33 -6.86 4.55 12.24
C LYS A 33 -8.16 5.36 12.18
N PRO A 34 -9.37 4.76 12.04
CA PRO A 34 -10.62 5.52 12.01
C PRO A 34 -10.94 6.26 13.31
N SER A 35 -10.39 5.81 14.44
CA SER A 35 -10.57 6.44 15.76
C SER A 35 -9.66 7.65 15.97
N HIS A 36 -8.72 7.91 15.06
CA HIS A 36 -7.81 9.04 15.16
C HIS A 36 -8.59 10.37 15.00
N PRO A 37 -8.39 11.39 15.87
CA PRO A 37 -9.19 12.61 15.86
C PRO A 37 -9.22 13.37 14.53
N GLN A 38 -8.18 13.20 13.71
CA GLN A 38 -8.01 13.89 12.44
C GLN A 38 -8.21 12.97 11.23
N ALA A 39 -8.62 11.70 11.43
CA ALA A 39 -8.70 10.71 10.35
C ALA A 39 -9.53 11.17 9.14
N GLU A 40 -10.56 12.00 9.37
CA GLU A 40 -11.42 12.57 8.32
C GLU A 40 -10.67 13.46 7.31
N HIS A 41 -9.52 14.01 7.68
CA HIS A 41 -8.71 14.87 6.82
C HIS A 41 -7.66 14.11 5.99
N LEU A 42 -7.47 12.81 6.23
CA LEU A 42 -6.52 11.99 5.47
C LEU A 42 -6.80 11.98 3.96
N PRO A 43 -8.05 11.83 3.47
CA PRO A 43 -8.32 11.86 2.03
C PRO A 43 -7.85 13.16 1.37
N MET A 44 -8.05 14.29 2.04
CA MET A 44 -7.61 15.60 1.58
C MET A 44 -6.09 15.69 1.50
N LEU A 45 -5.38 15.22 2.53
CA LEU A 45 -3.92 15.17 2.55
C LEU A 45 -3.37 14.26 1.44
N CYS A 46 -3.90 13.04 1.30
CA CYS A 46 -3.50 12.09 0.26
C CYS A 46 -3.69 12.69 -1.14
N GLN A 47 -4.85 13.33 -1.39
CA GLN A 47 -5.13 13.97 -2.67
C GLN A 47 -4.13 15.09 -2.97
N TRP A 48 -3.85 15.96 -2.01
CA TRP A 48 -2.87 17.03 -2.18
C TRP A 48 -1.45 16.47 -2.45
N GLN A 49 -1.05 15.39 -1.77
CA GLN A 49 0.24 14.74 -2.02
C GLN A 49 0.32 14.15 -3.42
N VAL A 50 -0.76 13.53 -3.93
CA VAL A 50 -0.86 13.07 -5.32
C VAL A 50 -0.70 14.22 -6.31
N ASP A 51 -1.44 15.31 -6.11
CA ASP A 51 -1.43 16.46 -7.03
C ASP A 51 -0.06 17.15 -7.03
N ARG A 52 0.58 17.26 -5.87
CA ARG A 52 1.96 17.74 -5.76
C ARG A 52 2.92 16.85 -6.53
N LEU A 53 2.83 15.53 -6.38
CA LEU A 53 3.72 14.59 -7.09
C LEU A 53 3.55 14.70 -8.61
N LYS A 54 2.30 14.72 -9.10
CA LYS A 54 1.99 14.91 -10.53
C LYS A 54 2.53 16.23 -11.07
N THR A 55 2.47 17.29 -10.27
CA THR A 55 2.97 18.62 -10.66
C THR A 55 4.50 18.68 -10.66
N THR A 56 5.13 18.15 -9.62
CA THR A 56 6.60 18.22 -9.44
C THR A 56 7.38 17.27 -10.35
N HIS A 57 6.72 16.22 -10.83
CA HIS A 57 7.28 15.22 -11.75
C HIS A 57 6.42 15.13 -13.02
N ALA A 58 5.95 16.27 -13.51
CA ALA A 58 5.04 16.35 -14.65
C ALA A 58 5.65 15.77 -15.94
N ASP A 59 6.96 15.91 -16.10
CA ASP A 59 7.73 15.29 -17.17
C ASP A 59 7.58 13.77 -17.19
N LEU A 60 7.75 13.12 -16.03
CA LEU A 60 7.55 11.67 -15.90
C LEU A 60 6.07 11.28 -16.02
N TYR A 61 5.16 12.05 -15.42
CA TYR A 61 3.73 11.73 -15.45
C TYR A 61 3.10 11.87 -16.84
N GLN A 62 3.65 12.76 -17.69
CA GLN A 62 3.17 12.97 -19.07
C GLN A 62 3.87 12.06 -20.09
N ASP A 63 5.01 11.47 -19.74
CA ASP A 63 5.70 10.52 -20.62
C ASP A 63 4.84 9.25 -20.81
N PRO A 64 4.45 8.91 -22.05
CA PRO A 64 3.67 7.71 -22.33
C PRO A 64 4.30 6.40 -21.83
N ALA A 65 5.62 6.35 -21.69
CA ALA A 65 6.33 5.19 -21.17
C ALA A 65 6.06 4.94 -19.68
N TYR A 66 5.77 5.99 -18.90
CA TYR A 66 5.57 5.92 -17.45
C TYR A 66 4.12 6.20 -17.01
N HIS A 67 3.35 6.90 -17.84
CA HIS A 67 2.02 7.41 -17.50
C HIS A 67 1.10 6.33 -16.91
N THR A 68 0.94 5.18 -17.57
CA THR A 68 0.04 4.11 -17.10
C THR A 68 0.44 3.57 -15.73
N ALA A 69 1.73 3.36 -15.49
CA ALA A 69 2.22 2.83 -14.21
C ALA A 69 2.08 3.86 -13.08
N LEU A 70 2.37 5.14 -13.37
CA LEU A 70 2.19 6.24 -12.42
C LEU A 70 0.72 6.50 -12.13
N ASP A 71 -0.16 6.36 -13.13
CA ASP A 71 -1.60 6.51 -12.94
C ASP A 71 -2.16 5.38 -12.07
N PHE A 72 -1.73 4.14 -12.29
CA PHE A 72 -2.05 3.03 -11.39
C PHE A 72 -1.56 3.30 -9.95
N LEU A 73 -0.32 3.76 -9.78
CA LEU A 73 0.23 4.08 -8.46
C LEU A 73 -0.64 5.09 -7.69
N VAL A 74 -0.97 6.22 -8.33
CA VAL A 74 -1.71 7.29 -7.65
C VAL A 74 -3.20 6.97 -7.48
N ASN A 75 -3.80 6.16 -8.36
CA ASN A 75 -5.25 5.89 -8.36
C ASN A 75 -5.65 4.57 -7.70
N GLU A 76 -4.72 3.61 -7.58
CA GLU A 76 -4.99 2.24 -7.12
C GLU A 76 -4.13 1.80 -5.95
N LEU A 77 -2.96 2.41 -5.74
CA LEU A 77 -2.12 2.11 -4.57
C LEU A 77 -2.24 3.18 -3.48
N TYR A 78 -2.30 4.46 -3.87
CA TYR A 78 -2.21 5.58 -2.94
C TYR A 78 -3.45 6.51 -2.94
N ALA A 79 -4.50 6.16 -3.68
CA ALA A 79 -5.66 7.03 -3.82
C ALA A 79 -6.41 7.25 -2.49
N PRO A 80 -7.12 8.38 -2.35
CA PRO A 80 -8.10 8.59 -1.27
C PRO A 80 -9.38 7.77 -1.51
N LYS A 81 -9.23 6.45 -1.73
CA LYS A 81 -10.31 5.48 -1.94
C LYS A 81 -10.35 4.49 -0.78
N ASP A 82 -11.50 3.86 -0.60
CA ASP A 82 -11.64 2.77 0.36
C ASP A 82 -11.04 1.47 -0.19
N PHE A 83 -9.89 1.05 0.36
CA PHE A 83 -9.23 -0.21 0.04
C PHE A 83 -9.52 -1.34 1.03
N THR A 84 -10.50 -1.16 1.92
CA THR A 84 -10.81 -2.11 3.00
C THR A 84 -11.06 -3.52 2.49
N GLN A 85 -11.81 -3.66 1.39
CA GLN A 85 -12.10 -4.96 0.83
C GLN A 85 -10.86 -5.65 0.24
N ARG A 86 -10.02 -4.91 -0.51
CA ARG A 86 -8.74 -5.41 -1.03
C ARG A 86 -7.84 -5.93 0.09
N ASP A 87 -7.70 -5.15 1.15
CA ASP A 87 -6.83 -5.50 2.27
C ASP A 87 -7.40 -6.69 3.06
N ASN A 88 -8.73 -6.79 3.21
CA ASN A 88 -9.37 -7.96 3.82
C ASN A 88 -9.19 -9.23 2.98
N ASP A 89 -9.19 -9.10 1.65
CA ASP A 89 -8.96 -10.22 0.74
C ASP A 89 -7.51 -10.72 0.83
N LEU A 90 -6.55 -9.81 1.00
CA LEU A 90 -5.15 -10.17 1.26
C LEU A 90 -5.00 -11.00 2.54
N ASP A 91 -5.63 -10.56 3.63
CA ASP A 91 -5.63 -11.29 4.90
C ASP A 91 -6.26 -12.68 4.77
N ARG A 92 -7.33 -12.81 3.97
CA ARG A 92 -8.00 -14.09 3.70
C ARG A 92 -7.15 -15.03 2.84
N LEU A 93 -6.29 -14.48 1.98
CA LEU A 93 -5.40 -15.26 1.13
C LEU A 93 -4.13 -15.73 1.84
N PHE A 94 -3.75 -15.12 2.98
CA PHE A 94 -2.52 -15.46 3.70
C PHE A 94 -2.26 -16.97 3.87
N PRO A 95 -3.23 -17.81 4.33
CA PRO A 95 -3.00 -19.26 4.44
C PRO A 95 -2.67 -19.95 3.11
N LYS A 96 -3.25 -19.45 2.00
CA LYS A 96 -2.97 -19.97 0.65
C LYS A 96 -1.62 -19.49 0.14
N MET A 97 -1.26 -18.23 0.40
CA MET A 97 0.03 -17.67 0.01
C MET A 97 1.18 -18.47 0.60
N VAL A 98 1.16 -18.72 1.91
CA VAL A 98 2.19 -19.50 2.62
C VAL A 98 2.30 -20.94 2.11
N LYS A 99 1.20 -21.51 1.59
CA LYS A 99 1.17 -22.88 1.06
C LYS A 99 1.65 -22.98 -0.39
N LEU A 100 1.45 -21.93 -1.20
CA LEU A 100 1.55 -22.01 -2.66
C LEU A 100 2.68 -21.16 -3.25
N LEU A 101 3.05 -20.07 -2.58
CA LEU A 101 4.04 -19.12 -3.10
C LEU A 101 5.44 -19.46 -2.60
N PRO A 102 6.48 -19.28 -3.44
CA PRO A 102 7.86 -19.42 -3.00
C PRO A 102 8.27 -18.25 -2.10
N ASP A 103 9.29 -18.47 -1.26
CA ASP A 103 9.71 -17.49 -0.23
C ASP A 103 10.06 -16.12 -0.80
N ASN A 104 10.69 -16.06 -1.98
CA ASN A 104 11.03 -14.79 -2.62
C ASN A 104 9.80 -13.97 -3.06
N VAL A 105 8.65 -14.61 -3.30
CA VAL A 105 7.37 -13.93 -3.55
C VAL A 105 6.74 -13.52 -2.23
N LEU A 106 6.82 -14.35 -1.19
CA LEU A 106 6.34 -14.00 0.15
C LEU A 106 7.06 -12.77 0.71
N GLU A 107 8.37 -12.67 0.51
CA GLU A 107 9.17 -11.49 0.86
C GLU A 107 8.72 -10.24 0.11
N LEU A 108 8.49 -10.36 -1.20
CA LEU A 108 7.96 -9.25 -2.00
C LEU A 108 6.59 -8.78 -1.48
N VAL A 109 5.68 -9.71 -1.18
CA VAL A 109 4.37 -9.34 -0.61
C VAL A 109 4.56 -8.68 0.76
N ALA A 110 5.49 -9.16 1.58
CA ALA A 110 5.80 -8.54 2.87
C ALA A 110 6.33 -7.11 2.69
N ASP A 111 7.24 -6.88 1.75
CA ASP A 111 7.78 -5.54 1.41
C ASP A 111 6.67 -4.58 0.97
N LEU A 112 5.75 -5.05 0.10
CA LEU A 112 4.64 -4.23 -0.39
C LEU A 112 3.64 -3.88 0.71
N VAL A 113 3.32 -4.83 1.59
CA VAL A 113 2.45 -4.59 2.76
C VAL A 113 3.11 -3.63 3.74
N GLU A 114 4.40 -3.83 4.02
CA GLU A 114 5.18 -2.96 4.90
C GLU A 114 5.25 -1.53 4.34
N LEU A 115 5.50 -1.39 3.03
CA LEU A 115 5.52 -0.10 2.35
C LEU A 115 4.17 0.62 2.46
N ASN A 116 3.07 -0.08 2.20
CA ASN A 116 1.73 0.49 2.31
C ASN A 116 1.40 0.92 3.74
N HIS A 117 1.67 0.04 4.72
CA HIS A 117 1.48 0.35 6.14
C HIS A 117 2.30 1.58 6.56
N LEU A 118 3.59 1.59 6.23
CA LEU A 118 4.49 2.69 6.57
C LEU A 118 4.06 4.01 5.92
N THR A 119 3.61 3.97 4.66
CA THR A 119 3.11 5.15 3.94
C THR A 119 1.92 5.76 4.66
N GLN A 120 0.93 4.95 5.04
CA GLN A 120 -0.25 5.45 5.74
C GLN A 120 0.05 5.93 7.16
N LYS A 121 0.99 5.28 7.86
CA LYS A 121 1.45 5.75 9.16
C LYS A 121 2.11 7.13 9.05
N LEU A 122 2.97 7.31 8.05
CA LEU A 122 3.65 8.58 7.80
C LEU A 122 2.68 9.70 7.40
N ASP A 123 1.58 9.38 6.71
CA ASP A 123 0.52 10.34 6.42
C ASP A 123 -0.25 10.75 7.68
N LEU A 124 -0.46 9.81 8.61
CA LEU A 124 -1.08 10.11 9.91
C LEU A 124 -0.16 10.98 10.77
N ASP A 125 1.13 10.63 10.89
CA ASP A 125 2.13 11.44 11.61
C ASP A 125 2.20 12.89 11.06
N LEU A 126 2.10 13.02 9.74
CA LEU A 126 2.11 14.32 9.07
C LEU A 126 0.87 15.13 9.39
N LEU A 127 -0.28 14.48 9.41
CA LEU A 127 -1.55 15.11 9.76
C LEU A 127 -1.58 15.54 11.23
N GLU A 128 -1.05 14.71 12.14
CA GLU A 128 -0.88 15.06 13.56
C GLU A 128 0.01 16.28 13.76
N SER A 129 1.08 16.37 12.97
CA SER A 129 2.03 17.50 12.99
C SER A 129 1.45 18.77 12.35
N TRP A 130 0.29 18.69 11.71
CA TRP A 130 -0.36 19.80 11.05
C TRP A 130 -1.14 20.67 12.05
N SER A 131 -0.54 21.80 12.46
CA SER A 131 -1.16 22.73 13.40
C SER A 131 -2.28 23.61 12.82
N GLY A 132 -2.49 23.58 11.50
CA GLY A 132 -3.42 24.45 10.75
C GLY A 132 -4.81 23.86 10.48
N LEU A 133 -5.30 22.91 11.30
CA LEU A 133 -6.64 22.36 11.14
C LEU A 133 -7.69 23.44 11.43
N GLY A 134 -8.16 24.06 10.36
CA GLY A 134 -9.11 25.18 10.39
C GLY A 134 -8.82 26.32 9.42
N ALA A 135 -7.72 26.31 8.66
CA ALA A 135 -7.44 27.33 7.64
C ALA A 135 -7.28 26.67 6.25
N ASP A 136 -8.15 27.09 5.33
CA ASP A 136 -8.57 26.40 4.09
C ASP A 136 -7.54 26.15 2.98
N THR A 137 -6.23 26.07 3.25
CA THR A 137 -5.26 25.74 2.18
C THR A 137 -4.10 24.88 2.66
N LEU A 138 -4.12 23.60 2.26
CA LEU A 138 -2.90 22.82 2.10
C LEU A 138 -2.04 23.50 1.03
N ASP A 139 -0.87 24.00 1.42
CA ASP A 139 0.12 24.54 0.50
C ASP A 139 1.50 23.92 0.73
N SER A 140 2.44 24.24 -0.16
CA SER A 140 3.78 23.65 -0.11
C SER A 140 4.57 24.07 1.13
N GLN A 141 4.30 25.26 1.68
CA GLN A 141 5.03 25.81 2.83
C GLN A 141 4.56 25.15 4.13
N SER A 142 3.25 25.09 4.35
CA SER A 142 2.61 24.41 5.48
C SER A 142 2.93 22.92 5.48
N TYR A 143 2.89 22.26 4.31
CA TYR A 143 3.29 20.87 4.17
C TYR A 143 4.75 20.64 4.54
N ALA A 144 5.68 21.46 4.03
CA ALA A 144 7.11 21.31 4.32
C ALA A 144 7.41 21.53 5.82
N ALA A 145 6.72 22.49 6.45
CA ALA A 145 6.84 22.74 7.89
C ALA A 145 6.33 21.53 8.71
N ALA A 146 5.16 20.99 8.38
CA ALA A 146 4.62 19.80 9.04
C ALA A 146 5.52 18.58 8.83
N TYR A 147 6.01 18.37 7.60
CA TYR A 147 6.92 17.27 7.28
C TYR A 147 8.22 17.34 8.08
N ALA A 148 8.80 18.54 8.23
CA ALA A 148 9.98 18.75 9.07
C ALA A 148 9.67 18.52 10.56
N ALA A 149 8.50 18.96 11.02
CA ALA A 149 8.07 18.81 12.41
C ALA A 149 7.87 17.35 12.83
N CYS A 150 7.48 16.45 11.91
CA CYS A 150 7.36 15.02 12.21
C CYS A 150 8.65 14.38 12.74
N ASN A 151 9.82 14.93 12.36
CA ASN A 151 11.15 14.45 12.78
C ASN A 151 11.35 12.92 12.64
N ASN A 152 10.75 12.32 11.61
CA ASN A 152 10.71 10.86 11.40
C ASN A 152 11.61 10.39 10.25
N ARG A 153 12.76 11.05 10.06
CA ARG A 153 13.74 10.75 8.99
C ARG A 153 14.08 9.26 8.86
N PRO A 154 14.36 8.49 9.93
CA PRO A 154 14.65 7.06 9.80
C PRO A 154 13.53 6.26 9.13
N LEU A 155 12.27 6.61 9.41
CA LEU A 155 11.09 5.98 8.79
C LEU A 155 10.98 6.36 7.30
N ARG A 156 11.29 7.62 6.95
CA ARG A 156 11.32 8.05 5.53
C ARG A 156 12.43 7.34 4.75
N GLU A 157 13.60 7.15 5.34
CA GLU A 157 14.67 6.37 4.71
C GLU A 157 14.29 4.89 4.54
N GLN A 158 13.55 4.31 5.50
CA GLN A 158 12.98 2.97 5.35
C GLN A 158 11.94 2.91 4.22
N GLN A 159 11.06 3.91 4.13
CA GLN A 159 10.08 4.02 3.04
C GLN A 159 10.77 4.03 1.68
N LEU A 160 11.83 4.83 1.51
CA LEU A 160 12.60 4.89 0.27
C LEU A 160 13.28 3.56 -0.07
N ARG A 161 13.83 2.86 0.92
CA ARG A 161 14.39 1.52 0.71
C ARG A 161 13.34 0.52 0.23
N LEU A 162 12.17 0.52 0.86
CA LEU A 162 11.06 -0.37 0.47
C LEU A 162 10.54 -0.05 -0.95
N ILE A 163 10.47 1.24 -1.32
CA ILE A 163 10.13 1.66 -2.70
C ILE A 163 11.13 1.09 -3.70
N ALA A 164 12.43 1.20 -3.43
CA ALA A 164 13.47 0.67 -4.32
C ALA A 164 13.39 -0.86 -4.45
N LEU A 165 13.27 -1.57 -3.31
CA LEU A 165 13.14 -3.04 -3.29
C LEU A 165 11.90 -3.51 -4.05
N ALA A 166 10.75 -2.86 -3.83
CA ALA A 166 9.51 -3.17 -4.54
C ALA A 166 9.66 -2.95 -6.05
N GLY A 167 10.28 -1.84 -6.47
CA GLY A 167 10.54 -1.53 -7.88
C GLY A 167 11.39 -2.61 -8.57
N GLU A 168 12.55 -2.94 -7.98
CA GLU A 168 13.45 -3.97 -8.50
C GLU A 168 12.81 -5.37 -8.53
N ALA A 169 11.97 -5.66 -7.54
CA ALA A 169 11.30 -6.95 -7.46
C ALA A 169 10.16 -7.08 -8.49
N LEU A 170 9.39 -6.01 -8.70
CA LEU A 170 8.30 -5.99 -9.67
C LEU A 170 8.81 -6.10 -11.12
N GLU A 171 9.97 -5.53 -11.44
CA GLU A 171 10.61 -5.68 -12.75
C GLU A 171 10.78 -7.15 -13.16
N ARG A 172 11.06 -8.04 -12.19
CA ARG A 172 11.21 -9.48 -12.45
C ARG A 172 9.89 -10.16 -12.81
N TYR A 173 8.76 -9.66 -12.32
CA TYR A 173 7.45 -10.30 -12.48
C TYR A 173 6.59 -9.68 -13.57
N VAL A 174 6.78 -8.41 -13.89
CA VAL A 174 5.99 -7.68 -14.91
C VAL A 174 6.13 -8.33 -16.29
N HIS A 175 7.25 -8.97 -16.59
CA HIS A 175 7.49 -9.67 -17.86
C HIS A 175 6.95 -11.12 -17.90
N SER A 176 6.36 -11.63 -16.82
CA SER A 176 5.85 -13.01 -16.78
C SER A 176 4.52 -13.14 -17.52
N HIS A 177 4.56 -13.75 -18.71
CA HIS A 177 3.35 -14.07 -19.47
C HIS A 177 2.45 -15.06 -18.72
N LEU A 178 3.03 -16.06 -18.04
CA LEU A 178 2.27 -17.05 -17.29
C LEU A 178 1.38 -16.40 -16.22
N LEU A 179 1.93 -15.45 -15.45
CA LEU A 179 1.18 -14.73 -14.42
C LEU A 179 -0.03 -13.99 -15.01
N ARG A 180 0.17 -13.28 -16.12
CA ARG A 180 -0.91 -12.56 -16.82
C ARG A 180 -2.02 -13.49 -17.29
N TRP A 181 -1.66 -14.66 -17.85
CA TRP A 181 -2.65 -15.66 -18.27
C TRP A 181 -3.41 -16.26 -17.08
N THR A 182 -2.73 -16.60 -15.99
CA THR A 182 -3.36 -17.16 -14.80
C THR A 182 -4.32 -16.18 -14.14
N LEU A 183 -3.96 -14.90 -14.06
CA LEU A 183 -4.86 -13.86 -13.53
C LEU A 183 -6.13 -13.78 -14.38
N LYS A 184 -6.02 -13.64 -15.70
CA LYS A 184 -7.19 -13.61 -16.59
C LYS A 184 -8.09 -14.84 -16.45
N ALA A 185 -7.51 -16.03 -16.38
CA ALA A 185 -8.27 -17.28 -16.27
C ALA A 185 -9.00 -17.45 -14.93
N THR A 186 -8.53 -16.78 -13.86
CA THR A 186 -9.05 -16.96 -12.50
C THR A 186 -10.08 -15.93 -12.07
N HIS A 187 -10.38 -14.94 -12.92
CA HIS A 187 -11.31 -13.83 -12.65
C HIS A 187 -12.65 -14.28 -12.05
N ASN A 188 -13.42 -15.09 -12.78
CA ASN A 188 -14.74 -15.55 -12.33
C ASN A 188 -14.68 -16.39 -11.04
N ALA A 189 -13.57 -17.09 -10.80
CA ALA A 189 -13.38 -17.86 -9.57
C ALA A 189 -13.07 -16.94 -8.38
N ALA A 190 -12.31 -15.86 -8.60
CA ALA A 190 -12.02 -14.85 -7.59
C ALA A 190 -13.28 -14.09 -7.17
N GLU A 191 -14.10 -13.65 -8.13
CA GLU A 191 -15.40 -13.01 -7.88
C GLU A 191 -16.29 -13.88 -6.98
N ARG A 192 -16.46 -15.16 -7.37
CA ARG A 192 -17.29 -16.11 -6.61
C ARG A 192 -16.73 -16.45 -5.23
N ALA A 193 -15.42 -16.33 -5.03
CA ALA A 193 -14.77 -16.51 -3.73
C ALA A 193 -14.83 -15.23 -2.86
N GLY A 194 -15.38 -14.14 -3.40
CA GLY A 194 -15.38 -12.82 -2.79
C GLY A 194 -13.99 -12.23 -2.65
N LEU A 195 -13.10 -12.51 -3.61
CA LEU A 195 -11.73 -11.99 -3.70
C LEU A 195 -11.55 -11.04 -4.91
N GLY A 196 -12.67 -10.48 -5.39
CA GLY A 196 -12.77 -9.70 -6.62
C GLY A 196 -11.88 -8.46 -6.61
N GLU A 197 -11.91 -7.67 -5.53
CA GLU A 197 -11.17 -6.41 -5.43
C GLU A 197 -9.65 -6.61 -5.53
N LEU A 198 -9.11 -7.61 -4.83
CA LEU A 198 -7.69 -7.92 -4.94
C LEU A 198 -7.33 -8.47 -6.32
N HIS A 199 -8.21 -9.26 -6.94
CA HIS A 199 -7.98 -9.79 -8.29
C HIS A 199 -7.99 -8.67 -9.36
N HIS A 200 -8.99 -7.79 -9.33
CA HIS A 200 -9.08 -6.62 -10.19
C HIS A 200 -7.91 -5.65 -10.01
N PHE A 201 -7.41 -5.51 -8.79
CA PHE A 201 -6.19 -4.75 -8.51
C PHE A 201 -4.98 -5.35 -9.24
N LEU A 202 -4.78 -6.67 -9.13
CA LEU A 202 -3.67 -7.39 -9.78
C LEU A 202 -3.79 -7.46 -11.32
N GLU A 203 -5.01 -7.45 -11.87
CA GLU A 203 -5.22 -7.47 -13.32
C GLU A 203 -4.92 -6.12 -13.98
N ARG A 204 -5.12 -5.02 -13.25
CA ARG A 204 -4.89 -3.64 -13.75
C ARG A 204 -3.46 -3.14 -13.57
N GLY A 205 -2.72 -3.68 -12.60
CA GLY A 205 -1.30 -3.38 -12.36
C GLY A 205 -0.38 -4.18 -13.27
#